data_AF-A0A0F2MAV7-F1
#
_entry.id   AF-A0A0F2MAV7-F1
#
_cell.length_a   1.000
_cell.length_b   1.000
_cell.length_c   1.000
_cell.angle_alpha   90.00
_cell.angle_beta   90.00
_cell.angle_gamma   90.00
#
_symmetry.space_group_name_H-M   'P 1'
#
loop_
_entity.id
_entity.type
_entity.pdbx_description
1 polymer ?
#
loop_
_entity_poly.entity_id
_entity_poly.type
_entity_poly.pdbx_seq_one_letter_code
_entity_poly.pdbx_strand_id
1 'polypeptide(L)'
;MLPSRPYSSLKGMLPKIHHPLPLNEKSRKKLLDTLTTSFRKHLDREHGLGDDHAESAVAAAKKTVTQPSTRAADAPTAATPIGTPSSSPRHRPTDRHLRAILSNPLFTYDQLASRPNLPPSVTRAAPGAAANAPNTPNAPGILTAAAPLSSALAHPSTTNAETAQRDPMDIFDWAVARGLMTTKRAAGCLLAKRREAVQSSHALAKTFMADTGAGLRVLQWLRASGLERDLSFVADTQFTSVLVQFLAAEPAMEAVVWQWIARLQQNQDGPAQVEVRARNAPAYRVGSAAFVLDALVKAKAGGADTLDDAYRTMSQAAADLPAAATASSASTASTAAAVQNTIVWPWFELSWMSTLKAWNLADPSPALYDGFARIMDSDPRPSVLIERAHLDLRHPTKPSPAPAQALLDNDTLLTSVLRHRMPAEPPMGRRPAHAARIVSMGLDTVRHLAFVGQSDEAQRILHRLQRKFGENIEQRQVRAWGTLAT
;
A
#
# COMPACT_ATOMS: atom_id res chain seq x y z
N MET A 1 -28.28 11.90 32.61
CA MET A 1 -27.26 11.36 33.53
C MET A 1 -27.70 9.98 33.94
N LEU A 2 -26.98 8.94 33.51
CA LEU A 2 -27.31 7.53 33.77
C LEU A 2 -26.16 6.89 34.57
N PRO A 3 -26.44 5.97 35.51
CA PRO A 3 -25.48 5.51 36.49
C PRO A 3 -24.50 4.50 35.88
N SER A 4 -23.19 4.78 35.98
CA SER A 4 -22.13 3.85 35.65
C SER A 4 -22.07 2.73 36.70
N ARG A 5 -22.38 1.49 36.30
CA ARG A 5 -22.11 0.31 37.12
C ARG A 5 -20.60 -0.02 37.10
N PRO A 6 -20.01 -0.50 38.21
CA PRO A 6 -18.57 -0.68 38.32
C PRO A 6 -18.05 -1.85 37.47
N TYR A 7 -16.86 -1.65 36.91
CA TYR A 7 -16.06 -2.52 36.03
C TYR A 7 -15.63 -3.89 36.62
N SER A 8 -16.23 -4.34 37.72
CA SER A 8 -15.81 -5.56 38.43
C SER A 8 -16.30 -6.87 37.80
N SER A 9 -17.25 -6.84 36.86
CA SER A 9 -17.87 -8.06 36.30
C SER A 9 -17.19 -8.64 35.05
N LEU A 10 -16.14 -8.02 34.51
CA LEU A 10 -15.43 -8.51 33.31
C LEU A 10 -14.09 -9.23 33.62
N LYS A 11 -13.70 -9.36 34.89
CA LYS A 11 -12.44 -10.01 35.30
C LYS A 11 -12.43 -11.55 35.17
N GLY A 12 -13.57 -12.17 34.84
CA GLY A 12 -13.69 -13.64 34.73
C GLY A 12 -13.61 -14.22 33.32
N MET A 13 -13.66 -13.40 32.26
CA MET A 13 -13.79 -13.89 30.86
C MET A 13 -12.53 -13.72 30.00
N LEU A 14 -11.46 -13.14 30.54
CA LEU A 14 -10.17 -13.03 29.84
C LEU A 14 -9.19 -14.06 30.41
N PRO A 15 -8.47 -14.85 29.58
CA PRO A 15 -7.36 -15.64 30.08
C PRO A 15 -6.39 -14.69 30.78
N LYS A 16 -5.98 -15.04 32.00
CA LYS A 16 -5.01 -14.27 32.81
C LYS A 16 -3.82 -13.91 31.93
N ILE A 17 -3.76 -12.65 31.49
CA ILE A 17 -2.56 -12.11 30.86
C ILE A 17 -1.53 -12.06 31.98
N HIS A 18 -0.70 -13.09 32.03
CA HIS A 18 0.46 -13.14 32.88
C HIS A 18 1.33 -11.94 32.51
N HIS A 19 1.50 -11.00 33.44
CA HIS A 19 2.70 -10.17 33.43
C HIS A 19 3.90 -11.11 33.30
N PRO A 20 4.75 -10.99 32.26
CA PRO A 20 5.85 -11.94 32.12
C PRO A 20 6.78 -11.76 33.31
N LEU A 21 6.95 -12.85 34.07
CA LEU A 21 8.01 -12.98 35.06
C LEU A 21 9.35 -12.58 34.40
N PRO A 22 10.29 -11.96 35.16
CA PRO A 22 11.59 -11.61 34.63
C PRO A 22 12.27 -12.86 34.07
N LEU A 23 12.36 -12.95 32.74
CA LEU A 23 12.96 -14.07 32.03
C LEU A 23 14.42 -14.21 32.44
N ASN A 24 14.77 -15.38 32.98
CA ASN A 24 16.14 -15.80 33.26
C ASN A 24 17.01 -15.58 31.99
N GLU A 25 18.25 -15.14 32.17
CA GLU A 25 19.18 -14.80 31.09
C GLU A 25 19.36 -15.95 30.09
N LYS A 26 19.31 -17.21 30.54
CA LYS A 26 19.34 -18.38 29.65
C LYS A 26 18.11 -18.46 28.75
N SER A 27 16.93 -18.15 29.27
CA SER A 27 15.68 -18.13 28.50
C SER A 27 15.63 -16.96 27.53
N ARG A 28 16.19 -15.80 27.91
CA ARG A 28 16.34 -14.65 27.01
C ARG A 28 17.29 -14.96 25.85
N LYS A 29 18.45 -15.58 26.12
CA LYS A 29 19.39 -16.02 25.07
C LYS A 29 18.74 -17.04 24.15
N LYS A 30 18.02 -18.03 24.69
CA LYS A 30 17.29 -19.02 23.89
C LYS A 30 16.19 -18.38 23.03
N LEU A 31 15.45 -17.40 23.56
CA LEU A 31 14.43 -16.66 22.81
C LEU A 31 15.08 -15.84 21.69
N LEU A 32 16.20 -15.18 21.98
CA LEU A 32 16.93 -14.33 21.04
C LEU A 32 17.55 -15.19 19.93
N ASP A 33 18.14 -16.33 20.25
CA ASP A 33 18.62 -17.30 19.25
C ASP A 33 17.47 -17.82 18.38
N THR A 34 16.33 -18.14 18.99
CA THR A 34 15.16 -18.64 18.25
C THR A 34 14.60 -17.57 17.31
N LEU A 35 14.49 -16.32 17.77
CA LEU A 35 14.06 -15.18 16.96
C LEU A 35 15.04 -14.88 15.84
N THR A 36 16.34 -14.88 16.14
CA THR A 36 17.39 -14.61 15.15
C THR A 36 17.42 -15.71 14.09
N THR A 37 17.25 -16.97 14.48
CA THR A 37 17.20 -18.10 13.55
C THR A 37 15.94 -18.06 12.69
N SER A 38 14.79 -17.73 13.29
CA SER A 38 13.52 -17.54 12.57
C SER A 38 13.61 -16.39 11.55
N PHE A 39 14.19 -15.27 11.95
CA PHE A 39 14.36 -14.10 11.11
C PHE A 39 15.34 -14.37 9.96
N ARG A 40 16.45 -15.07 10.22
CA ARG A 40 17.38 -15.54 9.18
C ARG A 40 16.68 -16.46 8.17
N LYS A 41 15.93 -17.44 8.66
CA LYS A 41 15.17 -18.37 7.81
C LYS A 41 14.12 -17.65 6.96
N HIS A 42 13.50 -16.61 7.50
CA HIS A 42 12.54 -15.78 6.78
C HIS A 42 13.24 -14.92 5.71
N LEU A 43 14.37 -14.30 6.05
CA LEU A 43 15.16 -13.53 5.08
C LEU A 43 15.75 -14.39 3.96
N ASP A 44 16.25 -15.59 4.27
CA ASP A 44 16.78 -16.50 3.25
C ASP A 44 15.67 -16.97 2.29
N ARG A 45 14.43 -17.08 2.79
CA ARG A 45 13.24 -17.36 1.97
C ARG A 45 12.84 -16.18 1.08
N GLU A 46 12.91 -14.95 1.60
CA GLU A 46 12.55 -13.73 0.86
C GLU A 46 13.62 -13.31 -0.16
N HIS A 47 14.89 -13.66 0.08
CA HIS A 47 16.02 -13.27 -0.78
C HIS A 47 16.55 -14.37 -1.71
N GLY A 48 15.85 -15.51 -1.81
CA GLY A 48 15.90 -16.37 -3.00
C GLY A 48 17.12 -17.29 -3.17
N LEU A 49 17.51 -18.02 -2.13
CA LEU A 49 18.33 -19.25 -2.27
C LEU A 49 17.78 -20.37 -1.36
N GLY A 50 16.51 -20.72 -1.55
CA GLY A 50 15.93 -21.96 -1.01
C GLY A 50 16.00 -23.05 -2.08
N ASP A 51 16.65 -24.15 -1.75
CA ASP A 51 16.98 -25.31 -2.58
C ASP A 51 15.76 -25.95 -3.26
N ASP A 52 15.62 -25.81 -4.58
CA ASP A 52 14.67 -26.58 -5.41
C ASP A 52 15.36 -27.67 -6.28
N HIS A 53 16.64 -27.98 -6.06
CA HIS A 53 17.34 -28.98 -6.90
C HIS A 53 18.24 -30.00 -6.17
N ALA A 54 18.08 -30.23 -4.87
CA ALA A 54 18.89 -31.23 -4.15
C ALA A 54 18.14 -32.40 -3.50
N GLU A 55 16.80 -32.41 -3.44
CA GLU A 55 16.05 -33.53 -2.83
C GLU A 55 15.45 -34.55 -3.81
N SER A 56 15.51 -34.31 -5.13
CA SER A 56 14.95 -35.24 -6.12
C SER A 56 15.92 -36.31 -6.64
N ALA A 57 17.15 -36.39 -6.12
CA ALA A 57 18.20 -37.28 -6.64
C ALA A 57 18.55 -38.49 -5.74
N VAL A 58 17.91 -38.67 -4.58
CA VAL A 58 18.26 -39.79 -3.65
C VAL A 58 17.12 -40.82 -3.47
N ALA A 59 15.94 -40.60 -4.07
CA ALA A 59 14.81 -41.53 -3.98
C ALA A 59 14.64 -42.48 -5.18
N ALA A 60 15.49 -42.41 -6.22
CA ALA A 60 15.35 -43.20 -7.45
C ALA A 60 16.32 -44.39 -7.58
N ALA A 61 17.00 -44.80 -6.49
CA ALA A 61 17.92 -45.93 -6.49
C ALA A 61 17.44 -47.06 -5.57
N LYS A 62 16.24 -47.60 -5.82
CA LYS A 62 15.81 -48.93 -5.31
C LYS A 62 14.48 -49.39 -5.92
N LYS A 63 14.50 -49.83 -7.19
CA LYS A 63 13.70 -50.98 -7.67
C LYS A 63 14.07 -51.35 -9.11
N THR A 64 14.89 -52.37 -9.24
CA THR A 64 15.11 -53.18 -10.44
C THR A 64 14.04 -54.27 -10.52
N VAL A 65 13.88 -54.83 -11.74
CA VAL A 65 13.08 -56.03 -12.16
C VAL A 65 11.64 -55.66 -12.59
N THR A 66 11.18 -55.74 -13.85
CA THR A 66 11.51 -56.59 -15.02
C THR A 66 11.17 -55.89 -16.35
N GLN A 67 11.96 -56.15 -17.40
CA GLN A 67 11.78 -55.83 -18.84
C GLN A 67 10.69 -56.72 -19.53
N PRO A 68 10.30 -56.59 -20.84
CA PRO A 68 11.14 -56.23 -22.02
C PRO A 68 10.53 -55.46 -23.24
N SER A 69 11.47 -55.00 -24.11
CA SER A 69 11.43 -54.81 -25.60
C SER A 69 10.53 -53.71 -26.21
N THR A 70 10.91 -52.85 -27.19
CA THR A 70 11.80 -52.86 -28.40
C THR A 70 12.18 -51.39 -28.76
N ARG A 71 13.38 -50.93 -29.19
CA ARG A 71 14.24 -51.04 -30.41
C ARG A 71 14.40 -49.67 -31.13
N ALA A 72 15.67 -49.32 -31.45
CA ALA A 72 16.19 -48.35 -32.46
C ALA A 72 16.07 -46.83 -32.18
N ALA A 73 17.03 -45.93 -32.45
CA ALA A 73 18.33 -45.99 -33.12
C ALA A 73 19.22 -44.77 -32.77
N ASP A 74 20.54 -44.98 -32.88
CA ASP A 74 21.63 -44.12 -33.34
C ASP A 74 22.06 -42.79 -32.65
N ALA A 75 23.37 -42.80 -32.34
CA ALA A 75 24.28 -41.72 -31.96
C ALA A 75 24.92 -41.10 -33.26
N PRO A 76 25.94 -40.17 -33.26
CA PRO A 76 26.84 -39.86 -32.15
C PRO A 76 27.49 -38.43 -32.07
N THR A 77 28.27 -38.25 -30.99
CA THR A 77 29.55 -37.49 -30.85
C THR A 77 29.60 -35.95 -30.88
N ALA A 78 30.00 -35.34 -29.74
CA ALA A 78 31.24 -34.54 -29.60
C ALA A 78 31.49 -34.08 -28.14
N ALA A 79 32.64 -34.47 -27.59
CA ALA A 79 33.30 -33.95 -26.37
C ALA A 79 34.00 -32.61 -26.69
N THR A 80 34.44 -31.68 -25.82
CA THR A 80 35.06 -31.61 -24.47
C THR A 80 35.23 -30.06 -24.18
N PRO A 81 35.98 -29.52 -23.18
CA PRO A 81 36.24 -29.87 -21.79
C PRO A 81 35.98 -28.70 -20.78
N ILE A 82 36.14 -29.09 -19.52
CA ILE A 82 36.22 -28.39 -18.25
C ILE A 82 37.20 -27.20 -18.22
N GLY A 83 36.79 -26.11 -17.54
CA GLY A 83 37.67 -25.05 -17.04
C GLY A 83 37.21 -24.57 -15.65
N THR A 84 37.93 -24.99 -14.61
CA THR A 84 37.83 -24.47 -13.24
C THR A 84 38.36 -23.03 -13.17
N PRO A 85 37.78 -22.16 -12.32
CA PRO A 85 38.67 -21.46 -11.40
C PRO A 85 38.10 -21.27 -9.98
N SER A 86 38.99 -21.51 -9.02
CA SER A 86 39.19 -20.71 -7.81
C SER A 86 38.01 -20.54 -6.84
N SER A 87 38.01 -21.37 -5.79
CA SER A 87 37.23 -21.18 -4.56
C SER A 87 37.73 -19.97 -3.76
N SER A 88 37.03 -18.84 -3.88
CA SER A 88 36.92 -17.88 -2.78
C SER A 88 35.72 -18.26 -1.91
N PRO A 89 35.81 -18.18 -0.57
CA PRO A 89 34.68 -18.49 0.29
C PRO A 89 33.56 -17.47 -0.01
N ARG A 90 32.48 -17.94 -0.65
CA ARG A 90 31.32 -17.12 -0.96
C ARG A 90 30.69 -16.68 0.37
N HIS A 91 31.03 -15.49 0.85
CA HIS A 91 30.29 -14.85 1.93
C HIS A 91 28.84 -14.71 1.49
N ARG A 92 27.90 -15.24 2.29
CA ARG A 92 26.48 -15.18 1.97
C ARG A 92 26.08 -13.70 1.84
N PRO A 93 25.23 -13.32 0.87
CA PRO A 93 24.73 -11.95 0.76
C PRO A 93 24.11 -11.45 2.07
N THR A 94 23.47 -12.35 2.82
CA THR A 94 22.94 -12.11 4.17
C THR A 94 24.03 -11.74 5.18
N ASP A 95 25.20 -12.38 5.12
CA ASP A 95 26.35 -12.05 5.98
C ASP A 95 26.94 -10.69 5.63
N ARG A 96 26.95 -10.33 4.34
CA ARG A 96 27.40 -9.01 3.86
C ARG A 96 26.44 -7.91 4.31
N HIS A 97 25.14 -8.17 4.27
CA HIS A 97 24.11 -7.23 4.71
C HIS A 97 24.09 -7.07 6.25
N LEU A 98 24.18 -8.16 7.00
CA LEU A 98 24.33 -8.11 8.46
C LEU A 98 25.62 -7.42 8.88
N ARG A 99 26.73 -7.65 8.19
CA ARG A 99 27.97 -6.89 8.44
C ARG A 99 27.77 -5.41 8.20
N ALA A 100 27.10 -5.00 7.11
CA ALA A 100 26.86 -3.60 6.80
C ALA A 100 25.98 -2.89 7.84
N ILE A 101 25.02 -3.62 8.43
CA ILE A 101 24.19 -3.12 9.53
C ILE A 101 25.00 -3.01 10.83
N LEU A 102 25.78 -4.06 11.16
CA LEU A 102 26.56 -4.11 12.40
C LEU A 102 27.83 -3.25 12.37
N SER A 103 28.32 -2.87 11.19
CA SER A 103 29.43 -1.94 11.01
C SER A 103 28.98 -0.47 10.98
N ASN A 104 27.68 -0.20 11.15
CA ASN A 104 27.17 1.16 11.18
C ASN A 104 27.49 1.79 12.55
N PRO A 105 28.19 2.95 12.60
CA PRO A 105 28.63 3.58 13.85
C PRO A 105 27.47 3.97 14.77
N LEU A 106 26.23 4.05 14.27
CA LEU A 106 25.02 4.27 15.08
C LEU A 106 24.66 3.11 16.02
N PHE A 107 25.24 1.92 15.84
CA PHE A 107 25.05 0.75 16.70
C PHE A 107 26.25 0.43 17.60
N THR A 108 27.29 1.28 17.59
CA THR A 108 28.47 1.09 18.46
C THR A 108 28.23 1.82 19.79
N TYR A 109 27.66 1.13 20.78
CA TYR A 109 27.63 1.63 22.16
C TYR A 109 28.89 1.16 22.91
N ASP A 110 29.56 2.14 23.52
CA ASP A 110 30.69 2.05 24.47
C ASP A 110 32.00 1.38 24.00
N GLN A 111 32.86 2.19 23.36
CA GLN A 111 34.32 2.03 23.46
C GLN A 111 35.08 3.34 23.74
N LEU A 112 34.37 4.42 24.11
CA LEU A 112 34.98 5.70 24.49
C LEU A 112 34.85 6.02 25.99
N ALA A 113 34.16 5.19 26.79
CA ALA A 113 34.03 5.38 28.25
C ALA A 113 35.18 4.76 29.07
N SER A 114 36.40 4.63 28.51
CA SER A 114 37.57 4.22 29.29
C SER A 114 38.86 4.83 28.73
N ARG A 115 39.09 6.11 29.07
CA ARG A 115 40.46 6.64 29.18
C ARG A 115 40.48 7.84 30.15
N PRO A 116 41.15 7.75 31.30
CA PRO A 116 41.28 8.85 32.24
C PRO A 116 42.35 9.86 31.78
N ASN A 117 42.06 11.13 32.08
CA ASN A 117 42.89 12.33 31.92
C ASN A 117 44.32 12.21 32.45
N LEU A 118 45.28 12.87 31.77
CA LEU A 118 46.47 13.49 32.39
C LEU A 118 46.84 14.80 31.65
N PRO A 119 47.43 15.79 32.36
CA PRO A 119 47.45 17.22 31.98
C PRO A 119 48.71 17.65 31.20
N PRO A 120 48.75 18.89 30.64
CA PRO A 120 49.85 19.36 29.81
C PRO A 120 50.98 19.97 30.64
N SER A 121 52.23 19.71 30.23
CA SER A 121 53.42 20.40 30.75
C SER A 121 54.06 21.26 29.66
N VAL A 122 54.22 22.53 30.06
CA VAL A 122 54.93 23.69 29.52
C VAL A 122 56.32 23.38 28.94
N THR A 123 56.72 24.06 27.84
CA THR A 123 58.02 24.75 27.64
C THR A 123 57.90 25.66 26.39
N ARG A 124 57.62 26.96 26.53
CA ARG A 124 58.56 28.11 26.57
C ARG A 124 59.49 28.24 25.36
N ALA A 125 59.25 29.25 24.51
CA ALA A 125 60.16 30.40 24.28
C ALA A 125 59.59 31.36 23.21
N ALA A 126 59.44 32.63 23.58
CA ALA A 126 59.22 33.81 22.73
C ALA A 126 60.61 34.42 22.35
N PRO A 127 60.76 35.70 21.92
CA PRO A 127 59.82 36.70 21.35
C PRO A 127 60.43 37.52 20.17
N GLY A 128 59.65 38.49 19.67
CA GLY A 128 60.13 39.68 18.94
C GLY A 128 58.99 40.29 18.10
N ALA A 129 58.14 41.16 18.66
CA ALA A 129 58.29 42.63 18.74
C ALA A 129 58.39 43.29 17.35
N ALA A 130 57.73 44.38 17.00
CA ALA A 130 56.64 45.17 17.56
C ALA A 130 56.25 46.17 16.45
N ALA A 131 55.01 46.67 16.52
CA ALA A 131 54.62 48.05 16.18
C ALA A 131 54.87 48.58 14.74
N ASN A 132 53.78 48.87 14.02
CA ASN A 132 53.26 50.23 13.86
C ASN A 132 52.34 50.36 12.61
N ALA A 133 51.13 50.85 12.85
CA ALA A 133 50.33 51.63 11.89
C ALA A 133 50.99 53.03 11.72
N PRO A 134 50.55 54.00 10.88
CA PRO A 134 49.21 54.16 10.31
C PRO A 134 49.12 54.83 8.91
N ASN A 135 47.89 55.22 8.55
CA ASN A 135 47.47 56.32 7.67
C ASN A 135 47.18 56.08 6.17
N THR A 136 45.88 56.25 5.89
CA THR A 136 45.16 56.83 4.74
C THR A 136 45.84 58.09 4.14
N PRO A 137 45.44 58.69 2.97
CA PRO A 137 44.05 58.86 2.50
C PRO A 137 43.78 59.01 0.97
N ASN A 138 42.51 59.33 0.68
CA ASN A 138 41.95 60.09 -0.46
C ASN A 138 41.36 59.36 -1.69
N ALA A 139 40.08 59.67 -1.88
CA ALA A 139 39.16 59.47 -3.01
C ALA A 139 39.47 60.43 -4.19
N PRO A 140 38.62 60.69 -5.21
CA PRO A 140 37.30 60.13 -5.56
C PRO A 140 37.04 59.87 -7.09
N GLY A 141 35.91 59.20 -7.37
CA GLY A 141 34.99 59.53 -8.48
C GLY A 141 35.34 59.12 -9.92
N ILE A 142 34.43 58.39 -10.59
CA ILE A 142 33.71 58.81 -11.82
C ILE A 142 32.88 57.63 -12.35
N LEU A 143 31.59 57.95 -12.61
CA LEU A 143 30.63 57.15 -13.38
C LEU A 143 31.03 57.10 -14.85
N THR A 144 31.04 55.92 -15.47
CA THR A 144 30.64 55.80 -16.89
C THR A 144 30.30 54.36 -17.26
N ALA A 145 29.16 54.21 -17.92
CA ALA A 145 28.68 53.00 -18.57
C ALA A 145 29.51 52.64 -19.82
N ALA A 146 29.70 51.34 -20.06
CA ALA A 146 29.71 50.72 -21.40
C ALA A 146 30.03 49.22 -21.26
N ALA A 147 29.14 48.36 -21.77
CA ALA A 147 29.52 47.02 -22.23
C ALA A 147 30.44 47.17 -23.47
N PRO A 148 31.37 46.24 -23.72
CA PRO A 148 31.00 45.14 -24.61
C PRO A 148 31.67 43.78 -24.30
N LEU A 149 31.10 42.77 -24.94
CA LEU A 149 31.50 41.35 -25.02
C LEU A 149 33.00 41.13 -25.22
N SER A 150 33.60 40.20 -24.45
CA SER A 150 34.48 39.17 -25.02
C SER A 150 34.75 38.02 -24.06
N SER A 151 34.78 36.83 -24.65
CA SER A 151 35.03 35.51 -24.07
C SER A 151 36.28 35.41 -23.21
N ALA A 152 36.19 34.70 -22.09
CA ALA A 152 37.32 34.03 -21.48
C ALA A 152 36.87 32.70 -20.87
N LEU A 153 37.56 31.64 -21.26
CA LEU A 153 37.40 30.27 -20.82
C LEU A 153 37.43 30.17 -19.29
N ALA A 154 36.43 29.50 -18.71
CA ALA A 154 36.54 28.89 -17.39
C ALA A 154 36.32 27.38 -17.56
N HIS A 155 37.40 26.62 -17.36
CA HIS A 155 37.36 25.17 -17.24
C HIS A 155 36.37 24.74 -16.14
N PRO A 156 35.70 23.59 -16.29
CA PRO A 156 34.81 23.08 -15.28
C PRO A 156 35.64 22.73 -14.04
N SER A 157 35.32 23.39 -12.92
CA SER A 157 35.78 22.93 -11.62
C SER A 157 35.13 21.57 -11.37
N THR A 158 35.91 20.53 -11.57
CA THR A 158 35.64 19.16 -11.11
C THR A 158 35.65 19.18 -9.58
N THR A 159 34.51 19.52 -8.99
CA THR A 159 34.28 19.42 -7.55
C THR A 159 33.20 18.36 -7.31
N ASN A 160 33.65 17.15 -6.96
CA ASN A 160 32.95 16.14 -6.14
C ASN A 160 31.41 16.05 -6.30
N ALA A 161 30.94 15.61 -7.46
CA ALA A 161 29.50 15.44 -7.76
C ALA A 161 29.08 13.96 -7.99
N GLU A 162 29.70 13.03 -7.27
CA GLU A 162 29.23 11.63 -7.15
C GLU A 162 28.75 11.43 -5.71
N THR A 163 27.59 11.91 -5.29
CA THR A 163 26.34 11.12 -5.26
C THR A 163 25.21 11.96 -4.66
N ALA A 164 25.02 13.21 -5.11
CA ALA A 164 23.77 13.91 -4.84
C ALA A 164 22.67 13.21 -5.64
N GLN A 165 21.79 12.48 -4.97
CA GLN A 165 20.69 11.77 -5.59
C GLN A 165 19.83 12.77 -6.39
N ARG A 166 19.87 12.66 -7.72
CA ARG A 166 19.19 13.59 -8.63
C ARG A 166 17.67 13.53 -8.42
N ASP A 167 17.02 14.69 -8.45
CA ASP A 167 15.57 14.80 -8.26
C ASP A 167 14.82 13.94 -9.30
N PRO A 168 13.82 13.13 -8.89
CA PRO A 168 13.06 12.31 -9.82
C PRO A 168 12.38 13.11 -10.94
N MET A 169 11.98 14.36 -10.69
CA MET A 169 11.36 15.20 -11.71
C MET A 169 12.37 15.81 -12.66
N ASP A 170 13.64 16.01 -12.26
CA ASP A 170 14.70 16.37 -13.20
C ASP A 170 15.00 15.24 -14.19
N ILE A 171 14.95 13.99 -13.71
CA ILE A 171 15.08 12.79 -14.55
C ILE A 171 13.87 12.69 -15.50
N PHE A 172 12.68 13.03 -14.99
CA PHE A 172 11.47 13.08 -15.80
C PHE A 172 11.62 14.08 -16.95
N ASP A 173 11.95 15.34 -16.65
CA ASP A 173 12.07 16.42 -17.63
C ASP A 173 13.17 16.10 -18.66
N TRP A 174 14.31 15.56 -18.22
CA TRP A 174 15.40 15.10 -19.09
C TRP A 174 14.95 14.02 -20.08
N ALA A 175 14.15 13.06 -19.62
CA ALA A 175 13.66 11.97 -20.46
C ALA A 175 12.52 12.43 -21.38
N VAL A 176 11.69 13.37 -20.97
CA VAL A 176 10.69 14.02 -21.85
C VAL A 176 11.38 14.76 -22.98
N ALA A 177 12.38 15.60 -22.67
CA ALA A 177 13.12 16.37 -23.68
C ALA A 177 13.82 15.50 -24.73
N ARG A 178 14.20 14.26 -24.36
CA ARG A 178 14.81 13.28 -25.27
C ARG A 178 13.82 12.35 -25.97
N GLY A 179 12.51 12.49 -25.72
CA GLY A 179 11.50 11.57 -26.26
C GLY A 179 11.59 10.14 -25.71
N LEU A 180 12.21 9.95 -24.55
CA LEU A 180 12.42 8.64 -23.91
C LEU A 180 11.37 8.32 -22.84
N MET A 181 10.44 9.24 -22.58
CA MET A 181 9.45 9.10 -21.52
C MET A 181 8.36 8.08 -21.89
N THR A 182 7.98 7.24 -20.93
CA THR A 182 6.91 6.25 -21.04
C THR A 182 6.07 6.22 -19.76
N THR A 183 4.86 5.66 -19.80
CA THR A 183 3.97 5.56 -18.61
C THR A 183 4.68 4.85 -17.44
N LYS A 184 5.43 3.78 -17.72
CA LYS A 184 6.21 3.05 -16.71
C LYS A 184 7.32 3.91 -16.08
N ARG A 185 8.03 4.69 -16.88
CA ARG A 185 9.08 5.60 -16.38
C ARG A 185 8.47 6.74 -15.56
N ALA A 186 7.39 7.33 -16.04
CA ALA A 186 6.64 8.36 -15.32
C ALA A 186 6.10 7.83 -13.98
N ALA A 187 5.55 6.62 -13.96
CA ALA A 187 5.12 5.94 -12.73
C ALA A 187 6.28 5.77 -11.74
N GLY A 188 7.46 5.39 -12.23
CA GLY A 188 8.68 5.32 -11.42
C GLY A 188 9.07 6.65 -10.79
N CYS A 189 9.02 7.75 -11.55
CA CYS A 189 9.33 9.09 -11.06
C CYS A 189 8.33 9.54 -9.99
N LEU A 190 7.02 9.36 -10.24
CA LEU A 190 5.97 9.69 -9.27
C LEU A 190 6.06 8.84 -8.00
N LEU A 191 6.39 7.55 -8.12
CA LEU A 191 6.61 6.67 -6.96
C LEU A 191 7.82 7.09 -6.13
N ALA A 192 8.90 7.53 -6.77
CA ALA A 192 10.05 8.09 -6.07
C ALA A 192 9.66 9.36 -5.30
N LYS A 193 8.93 10.29 -5.96
CA LYS A 193 8.40 11.50 -5.31
C LYS A 193 7.47 11.21 -4.14
N ARG A 194 6.59 10.21 -4.29
CA ARG A 194 5.72 9.79 -3.19
C ARG A 194 6.51 9.21 -2.01
N ARG A 195 7.59 8.47 -2.27
CA ARG A 195 8.45 7.95 -1.20
C ARG A 195 9.15 9.08 -0.45
N GLU A 196 9.63 10.09 -1.16
CA GLU A 196 10.19 11.30 -0.54
C GLU A 196 9.17 11.97 0.37
N ALA A 197 7.92 12.13 -0.09
CA ALA A 197 6.81 12.70 0.68
C ALA A 197 6.53 11.96 2.00
N VAL A 198 6.58 10.62 1.97
CA VAL A 198 6.33 9.78 3.14
C VAL A 198 7.52 9.81 4.11
N GLN A 199 8.74 10.02 3.60
CA GLN A 199 9.95 10.06 4.42
C GLN A 199 10.19 11.43 5.07
N SER A 200 9.74 12.52 4.45
CA SER A 200 9.84 13.87 5.03
C SER A 200 8.92 14.00 6.25
N SER A 201 9.50 14.03 7.45
CA SER A 201 8.81 13.85 8.74
C SER A 201 7.89 15.02 9.17
N HIS A 202 7.61 16.01 8.31
CA HIS A 202 6.95 17.26 8.70
C HIS A 202 5.77 17.70 7.82
N ALA A 203 5.48 17.00 6.72
CA ALA A 203 4.34 17.33 5.86
C ALA A 203 3.34 16.18 5.81
N LEU A 204 2.03 16.49 5.83
CA LEU A 204 1.02 15.53 5.39
C LEU A 204 1.40 15.13 3.96
N ALA A 205 1.65 13.84 3.70
CA ALA A 205 2.12 13.39 2.40
C ALA A 205 1.29 13.94 1.22
N LYS A 206 0.00 14.20 1.45
CA LYS A 206 -0.92 14.86 0.51
C LYS A 206 -0.53 16.30 0.18
N THR A 207 -0.18 17.13 1.17
CA THR A 207 0.26 18.51 0.92
C THR A 207 1.59 18.53 0.17
N PHE A 208 2.53 17.66 0.57
CA PHE A 208 3.79 17.53 -0.16
C PHE A 208 3.58 17.11 -1.62
N MET A 209 2.72 16.12 -1.88
CA MET A 209 2.41 15.71 -3.25
C MET A 209 1.87 16.87 -4.09
N ALA A 210 0.99 17.70 -3.52
CA ALA A 210 0.48 18.90 -4.18
C ALA A 210 1.59 19.94 -4.44
N ASP A 211 2.44 20.22 -3.45
CA ASP A 211 3.49 21.25 -3.55
C ASP A 211 4.58 20.90 -4.57
N THR A 212 4.78 19.61 -4.86
CA THR A 212 5.78 19.19 -5.86
C THR A 212 5.42 19.56 -7.30
N GLY A 213 4.14 19.81 -7.59
CA GLY A 213 3.64 20.01 -8.96
C GLY A 213 3.90 18.82 -9.90
N ALA A 214 4.29 17.65 -9.36
CA ALA A 214 4.65 16.48 -10.15
C ALA A 214 3.46 15.95 -10.95
N GLY A 215 2.26 15.99 -10.37
CA GLY A 215 1.02 15.63 -11.06
C GLY A 215 0.77 16.49 -12.29
N LEU A 216 0.91 17.82 -12.16
CA LEU A 216 0.73 18.76 -13.25
C LEU A 216 1.72 18.54 -14.39
N ARG A 217 3.01 18.35 -14.08
CA ARG A 217 4.05 18.09 -15.11
C ARG A 217 3.76 16.82 -15.89
N VAL A 218 3.39 15.73 -15.20
CA VAL A 218 3.04 14.46 -15.85
C VAL A 218 1.77 14.62 -16.70
N LEU A 219 0.77 15.36 -16.22
CA LEU A 219 -0.43 15.66 -16.99
C LEU A 219 -0.13 16.46 -18.26
N GLN A 220 0.73 17.49 -18.17
CA GLN A 220 1.18 18.25 -19.34
C GLN A 220 1.91 17.38 -20.36
N TRP A 221 2.74 16.44 -19.89
CA TRP A 221 3.37 15.45 -20.77
C TRP A 221 2.35 14.51 -21.43
N LEU A 222 1.33 14.02 -20.70
CA LEU A 222 0.25 13.21 -21.29
C LEU A 222 -0.52 13.97 -22.37
N ARG A 223 -0.73 15.28 -22.19
CA ARG A 223 -1.34 16.17 -23.20
C ARG A 223 -0.46 16.31 -24.42
N ALA A 224 0.80 16.65 -24.22
CA ALA A 224 1.77 16.87 -25.31
C ALA A 224 2.05 15.59 -26.12
N SER A 225 2.01 14.42 -25.47
CA SER A 225 2.18 13.11 -26.12
C SER A 225 0.91 12.56 -26.77
N GLY A 226 -0.25 13.20 -26.56
CA GLY A 226 -1.54 12.75 -27.07
C GLY A 226 -2.19 11.60 -26.28
N LEU A 227 -1.53 11.06 -25.25
CA LEU A 227 -2.05 9.95 -24.45
C LEU A 227 -3.29 10.32 -23.62
N GLU A 228 -3.47 11.59 -23.23
CA GLU A 228 -4.72 12.02 -22.58
C GLU A 228 -5.90 12.08 -23.57
N ARG A 229 -5.61 12.28 -24.86
CA ARG A 229 -6.65 12.41 -25.89
C ARG A 229 -7.36 11.09 -26.12
N ASP A 230 -6.69 9.95 -26.04
CA ASP A 230 -7.32 8.64 -26.22
C ASP A 230 -7.46 7.84 -24.92
N LEU A 231 -7.00 8.38 -23.78
CA LEU A 231 -6.99 7.72 -22.47
C LEU A 231 -6.35 6.31 -22.48
N SER A 232 -5.49 6.02 -23.46
CA SER A 232 -4.83 4.71 -23.61
C SER A 232 -3.92 4.39 -22.42
N PHE A 233 -3.39 5.41 -21.74
CA PHE A 233 -2.55 5.27 -20.55
C PHE A 233 -3.26 4.56 -19.39
N VAL A 234 -4.61 4.54 -19.37
CA VAL A 234 -5.41 3.92 -18.30
C VAL A 234 -5.15 2.40 -18.22
N ALA A 235 -4.74 1.77 -19.33
CA ALA A 235 -4.31 0.37 -19.36
C ALA A 235 -3.10 0.10 -18.43
N ASP A 236 -2.24 1.10 -18.21
CA ASP A 236 -1.18 1.04 -17.20
C ASP A 236 -1.77 1.38 -15.83
N THR A 237 -2.31 0.36 -15.16
CA THR A 237 -3.01 0.50 -13.89
C THR A 237 -2.11 1.04 -12.77
N GLN A 238 -0.81 0.70 -12.78
CA GLN A 238 0.13 1.21 -11.79
C GLN A 238 0.38 2.71 -12.00
N PHE A 239 0.66 3.12 -13.24
CA PHE A 239 0.83 4.53 -13.58
C PHE A 239 -0.42 5.35 -13.22
N THR A 240 -1.58 4.89 -13.67
CA THR A 240 -2.87 5.58 -13.46
C THR A 240 -3.19 5.73 -11.98
N SER A 241 -3.02 4.66 -11.18
CA SER A 241 -3.29 4.71 -9.74
C SER A 241 -2.41 5.73 -9.01
N VAL A 242 -1.12 5.84 -9.40
CA VAL A 242 -0.20 6.80 -8.79
C VAL A 242 -0.49 8.22 -9.27
N LEU A 243 -0.74 8.42 -10.57
CA LEU A 243 -1.06 9.73 -11.11
C LEU A 243 -2.33 10.31 -10.48
N VAL A 244 -3.39 9.51 -10.34
CA VAL A 244 -4.64 9.94 -9.70
C VAL A 244 -4.40 10.39 -8.26
N GLN A 245 -3.46 9.79 -7.52
CA GLN A 245 -3.12 10.26 -6.17
C GLN A 245 -2.55 11.67 -6.16
N PHE A 246 -1.66 11.99 -7.10
CA PHE A 246 -1.10 13.34 -7.22
C PHE A 246 -2.17 14.34 -7.67
N LEU A 247 -2.99 13.99 -8.67
CA LEU A 247 -4.05 14.89 -9.15
C LEU A 247 -5.15 15.12 -8.09
N ALA A 248 -5.47 14.12 -7.28
CA ALA A 248 -6.46 14.23 -6.21
C ALA A 248 -5.96 15.02 -4.99
N ALA A 249 -4.64 15.19 -4.85
CA ALA A 249 -4.03 16.03 -3.83
C ALA A 249 -4.23 17.52 -4.12
N GLU A 250 -4.41 17.89 -5.39
CA GLU A 250 -4.60 19.26 -5.85
C GLU A 250 -6.07 19.50 -6.28
N PRO A 251 -6.87 20.27 -5.52
CA PRO A 251 -8.30 20.45 -5.82
C PRO A 251 -8.60 20.94 -7.23
N ALA A 252 -7.72 21.78 -7.81
CA ALA A 252 -7.87 22.29 -9.17
C ALA A 252 -7.71 21.21 -10.25
N MET A 253 -6.98 20.13 -9.97
CA MET A 253 -6.71 19.05 -10.92
C MET A 253 -7.62 17.84 -10.75
N GLU A 254 -8.33 17.73 -9.63
CA GLU A 254 -9.33 16.68 -9.44
C GLU A 254 -10.40 16.67 -10.54
N ALA A 255 -10.82 17.85 -11.02
CA ALA A 255 -11.79 17.98 -12.11
C ALA A 255 -11.36 17.23 -13.39
N VAL A 256 -10.05 17.12 -13.64
CA VAL A 256 -9.51 16.37 -14.78
C VAL A 256 -9.78 14.87 -14.62
N VAL A 257 -9.65 14.33 -13.41
CA VAL A 257 -9.95 12.92 -13.13
C VAL A 257 -11.43 12.62 -13.36
N TRP A 258 -12.32 13.52 -12.94
CA TRP A 258 -13.76 13.41 -13.22
C TRP A 258 -14.08 13.43 -14.72
N GLN A 259 -13.41 14.28 -15.49
CA GLN A 259 -13.53 14.29 -16.96
C GLN A 259 -13.10 12.95 -17.57
N TRP A 260 -12.01 12.34 -17.08
CA TRP A 260 -11.59 11.02 -17.53
C TRP A 260 -12.63 9.93 -17.19
N ILE A 261 -13.18 9.94 -15.98
CA ILE A 261 -14.24 9.01 -15.57
C ILE A 261 -15.44 9.12 -16.53
N ALA A 262 -15.91 10.34 -16.79
CA ALA A 262 -17.05 10.57 -17.69
C ALA A 262 -16.79 10.06 -19.13
N ARG A 263 -15.62 10.33 -19.69
CA ARG A 263 -15.22 9.87 -21.04
C ARG A 263 -15.13 8.35 -21.14
N LEU A 264 -14.55 7.70 -20.11
CA LEU A 264 -14.45 6.24 -20.03
C LEU A 264 -15.83 5.58 -19.89
N GLN A 265 -16.77 6.18 -19.16
CA GLN A 265 -18.13 5.65 -19.03
C GLN A 265 -18.92 5.70 -20.32
N GLN A 266 -18.73 6.75 -21.11
CA GLN A 266 -19.39 6.91 -22.40
C GLN A 266 -18.77 5.98 -23.47
N ASN A 267 -17.75 5.19 -23.12
CA ASN A 267 -16.95 4.35 -24.02
C ASN A 267 -16.46 5.13 -25.26
N GLN A 268 -16.21 6.43 -25.10
CA GLN A 268 -15.71 7.29 -26.19
C GLN A 268 -14.22 7.09 -26.41
N ASP A 269 -13.49 6.93 -25.30
CA ASP A 269 -12.03 6.86 -25.28
C ASP A 269 -11.54 5.77 -24.34
N GLY A 270 -10.30 5.33 -24.53
CA GLY A 270 -9.61 4.39 -23.67
C GLY A 270 -10.09 2.94 -23.80
N PRO A 271 -9.45 2.03 -23.08
CA PRO A 271 -9.92 0.65 -22.99
C PRO A 271 -11.25 0.61 -22.20
N ALA A 272 -12.22 -0.22 -22.62
CA ALA A 272 -13.46 -0.40 -21.86
C ALA A 272 -13.23 -1.08 -20.50
N GLN A 273 -12.23 -1.97 -20.44
CA GLN A 273 -11.83 -2.68 -19.22
C GLN A 273 -10.31 -2.67 -19.07
N VAL A 274 -9.87 -2.65 -17.82
CA VAL A 274 -8.46 -2.82 -17.46
C VAL A 274 -8.26 -4.11 -16.69
N GLU A 275 -7.09 -4.72 -16.88
CA GLU A 275 -6.64 -5.87 -16.11
C GLU A 275 -5.87 -5.38 -14.88
N VAL A 276 -6.43 -5.65 -13.70
CA VAL A 276 -5.82 -5.28 -12.42
C VAL A 276 -5.15 -6.51 -11.83
N ARG A 277 -3.85 -6.39 -11.58
CA ARG A 277 -3.06 -7.43 -10.92
C ARG A 277 -2.88 -7.12 -9.44
N ALA A 278 -3.40 -8.00 -8.59
CA ALA A 278 -3.16 -7.95 -7.16
C ALA A 278 -1.93 -8.78 -6.78
N ARG A 279 -1.23 -8.39 -5.71
CA ARG A 279 0.05 -9.01 -5.30
C ARG A 279 -0.08 -10.52 -5.03
N ASN A 280 -1.23 -10.95 -4.50
CA ASN A 280 -1.50 -12.31 -4.05
C ASN A 280 -2.82 -12.89 -4.60
N ALA A 281 -3.33 -12.36 -5.71
CA ALA A 281 -4.57 -12.83 -6.32
C ALA A 281 -4.45 -12.84 -7.85
N PRO A 282 -5.20 -13.72 -8.55
CA PRO A 282 -5.21 -13.73 -10.00
C PRO A 282 -5.62 -12.37 -10.55
N ALA A 283 -5.11 -12.05 -11.73
CA ALA A 283 -5.52 -10.85 -12.43
C ALA A 283 -7.02 -10.91 -12.73
N TYR A 284 -7.68 -9.75 -12.62
CA TYR A 284 -9.12 -9.64 -12.87
C TYR A 284 -9.38 -8.40 -13.72
N ARG A 285 -10.50 -8.43 -14.45
CA ARG A 285 -10.92 -7.30 -15.29
C ARG A 285 -11.95 -6.46 -14.55
N VAL A 286 -11.82 -5.15 -14.69
CA VAL A 286 -12.74 -4.16 -14.14
C VAL A 286 -12.97 -3.07 -15.19
N GLY A 287 -14.15 -2.45 -15.19
CA GLY A 287 -14.42 -1.31 -16.07
C GLY A 287 -13.45 -0.17 -15.77
N SER A 288 -12.91 0.46 -16.81
CA SER A 288 -11.86 1.48 -16.66
C SER A 288 -12.33 2.69 -15.85
N ALA A 289 -13.58 3.12 -16.04
CA ALA A 289 -14.19 4.18 -15.22
C ALA A 289 -14.27 3.79 -13.73
N ALA A 290 -14.67 2.55 -13.44
CA ALA A 290 -14.74 2.03 -12.08
C ALA A 290 -13.36 1.98 -11.42
N PHE A 291 -12.34 1.62 -12.20
CA PHE A 291 -10.95 1.60 -11.75
C PHE A 291 -10.41 3.00 -11.43
N VAL A 292 -10.66 3.99 -12.30
CA VAL A 292 -10.23 5.38 -12.06
C VAL A 292 -10.96 5.98 -10.86
N LEU A 293 -12.27 5.72 -10.72
CA LEU A 293 -13.04 6.14 -9.54
C LEU A 293 -12.52 5.48 -8.25
N ASP A 294 -12.21 4.17 -8.28
CA ASP A 294 -11.60 3.47 -7.14
C ASP A 294 -10.24 4.09 -6.76
N ALA A 295 -9.42 4.43 -7.75
CA ALA A 295 -8.16 5.12 -7.50
C ALA A 295 -8.35 6.50 -6.87
N LEU A 296 -9.37 7.25 -7.30
CA LEU A 296 -9.71 8.57 -6.76
C LEU A 296 -10.20 8.46 -5.31
N VAL A 297 -11.14 7.56 -5.02
CA VAL A 297 -11.65 7.31 -3.67
C VAL A 297 -10.53 6.88 -2.73
N LYS A 298 -9.62 6.01 -3.17
CA LYS A 298 -8.42 5.62 -2.40
C LYS A 298 -7.48 6.77 -2.15
N ALA A 299 -7.28 7.65 -3.12
CA ALA A 299 -6.47 8.85 -2.94
C ALA A 299 -7.08 9.80 -1.91
N LYS A 300 -8.42 9.93 -1.90
CA LYS A 300 -9.14 10.77 -0.92
C LYS A 300 -9.16 10.18 0.48
N ALA A 301 -9.22 8.86 0.60
CA ALA A 301 -9.17 8.17 1.88
C ALA A 301 -7.75 7.97 2.43
N GLY A 302 -6.72 7.97 1.57
CA GLY A 302 -5.34 7.71 1.93
C GLY A 302 -4.66 8.86 2.66
N GLY A 303 -4.21 8.62 3.90
CA GLY A 303 -3.50 9.64 4.70
C GLY A 303 -4.39 10.79 5.17
N ALA A 304 -5.71 10.60 5.14
CA ALA A 304 -6.68 11.56 5.68
C ALA A 304 -6.95 11.27 7.16
N ASP A 305 -7.30 12.31 7.92
CA ASP A 305 -7.72 12.18 9.33
C ASP A 305 -9.14 11.61 9.45
N THR A 306 -10.00 11.86 8.44
CA THR A 306 -11.37 11.36 8.34
C THR A 306 -11.64 10.80 6.93
N LEU A 307 -12.67 9.98 6.79
CA LEU A 307 -13.12 9.44 5.50
C LEU A 307 -14.10 10.37 4.76
N ASP A 308 -14.35 11.57 5.28
CA ASP A 308 -15.38 12.48 4.76
C ASP A 308 -15.16 12.88 3.29
N ASP A 309 -13.90 13.11 2.89
CA ASP A 309 -13.55 13.41 1.49
C ASP A 309 -13.91 12.24 0.57
N ALA A 310 -13.66 11.00 1.02
CA ALA A 310 -13.97 9.80 0.25
C ALA A 310 -15.48 9.56 0.18
N TYR A 311 -16.23 9.82 1.26
CA TYR A 311 -17.69 9.76 1.24
C TYR A 311 -18.30 10.79 0.29
N ARG A 312 -17.82 12.04 0.32
CA ARG A 312 -18.27 13.08 -0.62
C ARG A 312 -18.00 12.69 -2.08
N THR A 313 -16.81 12.14 -2.35
CA THR A 313 -16.43 11.65 -3.68
C THR A 313 -17.38 10.54 -4.15
N MET A 314 -17.73 9.60 -3.26
CA MET A 314 -18.68 8.53 -3.59
C MET A 314 -20.11 9.04 -3.80
N SER A 315 -20.58 9.96 -2.96
CA SER A 315 -21.90 10.57 -3.13
C SER A 315 -21.98 11.40 -4.42
N GLN A 316 -20.92 12.12 -4.78
CA GLN A 316 -20.83 12.82 -6.05
C GLN A 316 -20.88 11.84 -7.22
N ALA A 317 -20.10 10.75 -7.17
CA ALA A 317 -20.17 9.71 -8.20
C ALA A 317 -21.59 9.13 -8.33
N ALA A 318 -22.30 8.90 -7.22
CA ALA A 318 -23.67 8.40 -7.28
C ALA A 318 -24.68 9.40 -7.88
N ALA A 319 -24.41 10.71 -7.74
CA ALA A 319 -25.28 11.77 -8.29
C ALA A 319 -24.96 12.09 -9.76
N ASP A 320 -23.67 12.18 -10.10
CA ASP A 320 -23.19 12.67 -11.41
C ASP A 320 -23.14 11.54 -12.46
N LEU A 321 -22.88 10.30 -12.03
CA LEU A 321 -22.92 9.15 -12.93
C LEU A 321 -24.39 8.78 -13.13
N PRO A 322 -24.92 8.83 -14.36
CA PRO A 322 -26.36 8.82 -14.59
C PRO A 322 -27.00 7.59 -13.93
N ALA A 323 -27.79 7.83 -12.88
CA ALA A 323 -28.67 6.83 -12.32
C ALA A 323 -29.57 6.36 -13.45
N ALA A 324 -29.26 5.20 -14.00
CA ALA A 324 -30.01 4.61 -15.07
C ALA A 324 -31.33 4.07 -14.50
N ALA A 325 -32.25 5.00 -14.27
CA ALA A 325 -33.52 4.75 -13.64
C ALA A 325 -34.58 5.70 -14.19
N THR A 326 -34.75 5.69 -15.52
CA THR A 326 -36.08 5.70 -16.13
C THR A 326 -36.06 4.65 -17.24
N ALA A 327 -36.28 3.40 -16.82
CA ALA A 327 -36.28 2.23 -17.69
C ALA A 327 -37.51 2.24 -18.59
N SER A 328 -37.29 2.42 -19.90
CA SER A 328 -38.33 2.14 -20.90
C SER A 328 -37.77 1.57 -22.21
N SER A 329 -36.46 1.27 -22.32
CA SER A 329 -35.89 0.61 -23.50
C SER A 329 -34.84 -0.47 -23.18
N ALA A 330 -34.74 -1.50 -24.02
CA ALA A 330 -33.79 -2.60 -23.86
C ALA A 330 -32.31 -2.15 -23.95
N SER A 331 -32.00 -0.99 -24.56
CA SER A 331 -30.65 -0.42 -24.60
C SER A 331 -30.26 0.32 -23.31
N THR A 332 -31.23 0.80 -22.52
CA THR A 332 -30.96 1.49 -21.24
C THR A 332 -30.64 0.53 -20.09
N ALA A 333 -31.14 -0.72 -20.13
CA ALA A 333 -30.83 -1.74 -19.12
C ALA A 333 -29.34 -2.13 -19.09
N SER A 334 -28.68 -2.19 -20.25
CA SER A 334 -27.23 -2.44 -20.37
C SER A 334 -26.41 -1.28 -19.78
N THR A 335 -26.84 -0.04 -20.04
CA THR A 335 -26.21 1.17 -19.50
C THR A 335 -26.39 1.25 -17.98
N ALA A 336 -27.54 0.84 -17.47
CA ALA A 336 -27.79 0.75 -16.03
C ALA A 336 -26.89 -0.22 -15.30
N ALA A 337 -26.71 -1.42 -15.88
CA ALA A 337 -25.79 -2.40 -15.34
C ALA A 337 -24.34 -1.88 -15.38
N ALA A 338 -23.93 -1.17 -16.45
CA ALA A 338 -22.60 -0.60 -16.60
C ALA A 338 -22.30 0.54 -15.60
N VAL A 339 -23.26 1.44 -15.37
CA VAL A 339 -23.14 2.51 -14.37
C VAL A 339 -23.13 1.93 -12.96
N GLN A 340 -24.04 0.99 -12.66
CA GLN A 340 -24.06 0.31 -11.38
C GLN A 340 -22.69 -0.32 -11.13
N ASN A 341 -22.16 -1.08 -12.09
CA ASN A 341 -20.83 -1.71 -12.05
C ASN A 341 -19.68 -0.71 -11.82
N THR A 342 -19.83 0.55 -12.22
CA THR A 342 -18.84 1.61 -11.96
C THR A 342 -18.77 1.98 -10.48
N ILE A 343 -19.91 2.04 -9.81
CA ILE A 343 -20.03 2.47 -8.42
C ILE A 343 -19.76 1.32 -7.44
N VAL A 344 -20.17 0.09 -7.79
CA VAL A 344 -20.07 -1.06 -6.88
C VAL A 344 -18.66 -1.22 -6.33
N TRP A 345 -17.66 -1.25 -7.22
CA TRP A 345 -16.31 -1.61 -6.80
C TRP A 345 -15.70 -0.60 -5.81
N PRO A 346 -15.67 0.71 -6.12
CA PRO A 346 -15.26 1.75 -5.17
C PRO A 346 -16.07 1.74 -3.86
N TRP A 347 -17.38 1.51 -3.93
CA TRP A 347 -18.25 1.48 -2.75
C TRP A 347 -17.85 0.37 -1.78
N PHE A 348 -17.58 -0.84 -2.27
CA PHE A 348 -17.14 -1.94 -1.43
C PHE A 348 -15.79 -1.70 -0.77
N GLU A 349 -14.84 -1.12 -1.50
CA GLU A 349 -13.55 -0.76 -0.90
C GLU A 349 -13.75 0.28 0.20
N LEU A 350 -14.53 1.33 -0.05
CA LEU A 350 -14.78 2.36 0.96
C LEU A 350 -15.55 1.80 2.17
N SER A 351 -16.49 0.87 1.95
CA SER A 351 -17.16 0.14 3.03
C SER A 351 -16.15 -0.65 3.88
N TRP A 352 -15.18 -1.30 3.24
CA TRP A 352 -14.12 -2.00 3.94
C TRP A 352 -13.25 -1.05 4.76
N MET A 353 -12.87 0.11 4.20
CA MET A 353 -12.11 1.13 4.92
C MET A 353 -12.89 1.67 6.12
N SER A 354 -14.19 1.93 5.94
CA SER A 354 -15.09 2.49 6.95
C SER A 354 -15.26 1.59 8.16
N THR A 355 -15.25 0.27 7.99
CA THR A 355 -15.46 -0.64 9.13
C THR A 355 -14.15 -1.16 9.71
N LEU A 356 -13.18 -1.54 8.88
CA LEU A 356 -11.97 -2.25 9.34
C LEU A 356 -10.71 -1.40 9.38
N LYS A 357 -10.63 -0.31 8.62
CA LYS A 357 -9.48 0.61 8.66
C LYS A 357 -9.76 1.90 9.42
N ALA A 358 -10.99 2.13 9.87
CA ALA A 358 -11.35 3.38 10.56
C ALA A 358 -10.91 3.43 12.04
N TRP A 359 -10.30 2.38 12.59
CA TRP A 359 -9.94 2.34 14.01
C TRP A 359 -8.89 3.39 14.43
N ASN A 360 -8.13 3.93 13.47
CA ASN A 360 -7.15 4.98 13.68
C ASN A 360 -7.56 6.34 13.07
N LEU A 361 -8.79 6.45 12.58
CA LEU A 361 -9.32 7.67 11.97
C LEU A 361 -10.25 8.38 12.97
N ALA A 362 -10.39 9.68 12.83
CA ALA A 362 -11.40 10.42 13.56
C ALA A 362 -12.80 10.05 13.05
N ASP A 363 -13.80 10.16 13.93
CA ASP A 363 -15.18 9.79 13.60
C ASP A 363 -15.67 10.63 12.40
N PRO A 364 -16.21 9.98 11.36
CA PRO A 364 -16.71 10.70 10.20
C PRO A 364 -18.00 11.45 10.49
N SER A 365 -18.31 12.43 9.64
CA SER A 365 -19.61 13.10 9.69
C SER A 365 -20.75 12.09 9.49
N PRO A 366 -21.71 11.98 10.44
CA PRO A 366 -22.81 11.03 10.32
C PRO A 366 -23.65 11.23 9.05
N ALA A 367 -23.82 12.48 8.61
CA ALA A 367 -24.57 12.79 7.39
C ALA A 367 -23.86 12.30 6.12
N LEU A 368 -22.53 12.40 6.06
CA LEU A 368 -21.74 11.91 4.93
C LEU A 368 -21.67 10.38 4.93
N TYR A 369 -21.51 9.78 6.10
CA TYR A 369 -21.57 8.34 6.28
C TYR A 369 -22.92 7.75 5.83
N ASP A 370 -24.03 8.34 6.28
CA ASP A 370 -25.38 7.97 5.88
C ASP A 370 -25.58 8.12 4.38
N GLY A 371 -25.14 9.25 3.80
CA GLY A 371 -25.23 9.49 2.37
C GLY A 371 -24.49 8.44 1.55
N PHE A 372 -23.28 8.07 1.97
CA PHE A 372 -22.49 6.99 1.38
C PHE A 372 -23.17 5.62 1.51
N ALA A 373 -23.66 5.29 2.71
CA ALA A 373 -24.22 3.97 2.98
C ALA A 373 -25.50 3.73 2.17
N ARG A 374 -26.30 4.78 1.92
CA ARG A 374 -27.54 4.73 1.12
C ARG A 374 -27.33 4.48 -0.37
N ILE A 375 -26.12 4.70 -0.91
CA ILE A 375 -25.83 4.55 -2.36
C ILE A 375 -26.25 3.16 -2.86
N MET A 376 -26.16 2.13 -2.02
CA MET A 376 -26.43 0.73 -2.39
C MET A 376 -27.66 0.12 -1.69
N ASP A 377 -28.53 0.92 -1.08
CA ASP A 377 -29.68 0.42 -0.30
C ASP A 377 -30.66 -0.41 -1.15
N SER A 378 -30.81 -0.08 -2.43
CA SER A 378 -31.72 -0.78 -3.34
C SER A 378 -31.11 -2.03 -4.00
N ASP A 379 -29.84 -2.33 -3.73
CA ASP A 379 -29.14 -3.42 -4.41
C ASP A 379 -29.28 -4.75 -3.63
N PRO A 380 -29.96 -5.76 -4.19
CA PRO A 380 -30.30 -6.97 -3.47
C PRO A 380 -29.14 -7.98 -3.41
N ARG A 381 -27.96 -7.66 -3.94
CA ARG A 381 -26.85 -8.62 -3.99
C ARG A 381 -26.42 -9.03 -2.58
N PRO A 382 -26.24 -10.34 -2.32
CA PRO A 382 -25.82 -10.81 -0.99
C PRO A 382 -24.53 -10.17 -0.47
N SER A 383 -23.57 -9.88 -1.35
CA SER A 383 -22.36 -9.17 -0.96
C SER A 383 -22.63 -7.76 -0.46
N VAL A 384 -23.56 -7.02 -1.09
CA VAL A 384 -23.95 -5.68 -0.68
C VAL A 384 -24.64 -5.72 0.67
N LEU A 385 -25.53 -6.69 0.88
CA LEU A 385 -26.22 -6.85 2.16
C LEU A 385 -25.24 -7.07 3.32
N ILE A 386 -24.20 -7.87 3.11
CA ILE A 386 -23.14 -8.10 4.11
C ILE A 386 -22.40 -6.79 4.44
N GLU A 387 -22.01 -6.04 3.42
CA GLU A 387 -21.34 -4.75 3.62
C GLU A 387 -22.25 -3.77 4.35
N ARG A 388 -23.52 -3.68 3.94
CA ARG A 388 -24.50 -2.77 4.52
C ARG A 388 -24.74 -3.06 5.99
N ALA A 389 -24.94 -4.33 6.33
CA ALA A 389 -25.12 -4.75 7.71
C ALA A 389 -23.89 -4.44 8.59
N HIS A 390 -22.68 -4.57 8.03
CA HIS A 390 -21.46 -4.21 8.73
C HIS A 390 -21.34 -2.68 8.91
N LEU A 391 -21.75 -1.90 7.90
CA LEU A 391 -21.83 -0.44 8.02
C LEU A 391 -22.85 0.00 9.07
N ASP A 392 -24.02 -0.63 9.13
CA ASP A 392 -25.04 -0.31 10.15
C ASP A 392 -24.54 -0.63 11.57
N LEU A 393 -23.87 -1.76 11.73
CA LEU A 393 -23.26 -2.16 13.00
C LEU A 393 -22.18 -1.17 13.46
N ARG A 394 -21.46 -0.54 12.52
CA ARG A 394 -20.35 0.38 12.78
C ARG A 394 -20.72 1.84 12.58
N HIS A 395 -22.01 2.16 12.51
CA HIS A 395 -22.45 3.53 12.35
C HIS A 395 -21.92 4.43 13.48
N PRO A 396 -21.35 5.61 13.18
CA PRO A 396 -20.62 6.43 14.17
C PRO A 396 -21.46 6.87 15.36
N THR A 397 -22.77 7.08 15.18
CA THR A 397 -23.66 7.57 16.27
C THR A 397 -24.83 6.64 16.62
N LYS A 398 -25.06 5.60 15.82
CA LYS A 398 -26.28 4.76 15.88
C LYS A 398 -25.98 3.32 15.47
N PRO A 399 -25.02 2.65 16.12
CA PRO A 399 -24.68 1.28 15.77
C PRO A 399 -25.90 0.36 15.93
N SER A 400 -26.21 -0.42 14.90
CA SER A 400 -27.35 -1.34 14.89
C SER A 400 -26.90 -2.77 14.54
N PRO A 401 -27.01 -3.73 15.47
CA PRO A 401 -26.62 -5.11 15.20
C PRO A 401 -27.69 -5.91 14.46
N ALA A 402 -28.94 -5.43 14.39
CA ALA A 402 -30.07 -6.20 13.88
C ALA A 402 -29.91 -6.70 12.44
N PRO A 403 -29.42 -5.90 11.47
CA PRO A 403 -29.18 -6.38 10.10
C PRO A 403 -28.11 -7.48 10.06
N ALA A 404 -27.05 -7.34 10.86
CA ALA A 404 -25.97 -8.33 10.93
C ALA A 404 -26.45 -9.64 11.55
N GLN A 405 -27.26 -9.58 12.62
CA GLN A 405 -27.89 -10.75 13.23
C GLN A 405 -28.77 -11.50 12.23
N ALA A 406 -29.67 -10.80 11.55
CA ALA A 406 -30.57 -11.39 10.56
C ALA A 406 -29.81 -12.12 9.43
N LEU A 407 -28.71 -11.53 8.94
CA LEU A 407 -27.85 -12.18 7.95
C LEU A 407 -27.11 -13.39 8.49
N LEU A 408 -26.56 -13.29 9.71
CA LEU A 408 -25.87 -14.40 10.36
C LEU A 408 -26.83 -15.56 10.67
N ASP A 409 -28.11 -15.26 10.86
CA ASP A 409 -29.17 -16.25 11.03
C ASP A 409 -29.63 -16.93 9.76
N ASN A 410 -29.35 -16.34 8.60
CA ASN A 410 -29.73 -16.87 7.31
C ASN A 410 -28.66 -17.82 6.76
N ASP A 411 -28.81 -19.12 7.04
CA ASP A 411 -27.85 -20.14 6.62
C ASP A 411 -27.73 -20.31 5.10
N THR A 412 -28.83 -20.10 4.37
CA THR A 412 -28.85 -20.25 2.91
C THR A 412 -28.10 -19.10 2.25
N LEU A 413 -28.27 -17.86 2.74
CA LEU A 413 -27.54 -16.68 2.27
C LEU A 413 -26.04 -16.79 2.55
N LEU A 414 -25.66 -17.20 3.76
CA LEU A 414 -24.24 -17.40 4.06
C LEU A 414 -23.62 -18.47 3.16
N THR A 415 -24.34 -19.55 2.91
CA THR A 415 -23.84 -20.65 2.08
C THR A 415 -23.76 -20.24 0.59
N SER A 416 -24.71 -19.45 0.09
CA SER A 416 -24.71 -18.97 -1.30
C SER A 416 -23.53 -18.03 -1.56
N VAL A 417 -23.26 -17.12 -0.63
CA VAL A 417 -22.12 -16.19 -0.67
C VAL A 417 -20.79 -16.96 -0.63
N LEU A 418 -20.66 -17.94 0.28
CA LEU A 418 -19.42 -18.72 0.39
C LEU A 418 -19.15 -19.66 -0.78
N ARG A 419 -20.21 -20.14 -1.45
CA ARG A 419 -20.08 -21.01 -2.62
C ARG A 419 -19.87 -20.23 -3.92
N HIS A 420 -19.79 -18.90 -3.88
CA HIS A 420 -19.50 -18.05 -5.04
C HIS A 420 -20.40 -18.35 -6.25
N ARG A 421 -21.64 -18.77 -6.01
CA ARG A 421 -22.56 -19.26 -7.06
C ARG A 421 -23.39 -18.15 -7.71
N MET A 422 -22.99 -16.88 -7.56
CA MET A 422 -23.81 -15.76 -8.04
C MET A 422 -23.14 -15.11 -9.26
N PRO A 423 -23.70 -15.30 -10.47
CA PRO A 423 -23.15 -14.72 -11.71
C PRO A 423 -23.21 -13.18 -11.76
N ALA A 424 -23.93 -12.55 -10.82
CA ALA A 424 -24.08 -11.09 -10.72
C ALA A 424 -23.11 -10.41 -9.73
N GLU A 425 -22.21 -11.17 -9.11
CA GLU A 425 -21.21 -10.62 -8.19
C GLU A 425 -20.02 -10.03 -8.96
N PRO A 426 -19.53 -8.83 -8.59
CA PRO A 426 -18.32 -8.30 -9.20
C PRO A 426 -17.14 -9.23 -8.93
N PRO A 427 -16.20 -9.36 -9.89
CA PRO A 427 -15.04 -10.23 -9.73
C PRO A 427 -14.30 -9.91 -8.42
N MET A 428 -13.98 -10.96 -7.65
CA MET A 428 -13.51 -10.86 -6.27
C MET A 428 -12.29 -9.97 -6.05
N GLY A 429 -11.44 -9.79 -7.07
CA GLY A 429 -10.29 -8.88 -7.05
C GLY A 429 -9.51 -8.84 -5.73
N ARG A 430 -9.25 -7.62 -5.21
CA ARG A 430 -8.58 -7.38 -3.91
C ARG A 430 -9.48 -7.57 -2.68
N ARG A 431 -10.75 -8.00 -2.82
CA ARG A 431 -11.62 -8.14 -1.65
C ARG A 431 -11.08 -9.27 -0.76
N PRO A 432 -11.08 -9.06 0.56
CA PRO A 432 -11.01 -10.15 1.51
C PRO A 432 -12.11 -11.14 1.15
N ALA A 433 -11.76 -12.42 1.06
CA ALA A 433 -12.74 -13.46 0.74
C ALA A 433 -13.99 -13.27 1.59
N HIS A 434 -15.19 -13.46 1.03
CA HIS A 434 -16.44 -13.19 1.76
C HIS A 434 -16.47 -13.83 3.16
N ALA A 435 -15.83 -14.99 3.32
CA ALA A 435 -15.61 -15.62 4.62
C ALA A 435 -14.94 -14.69 5.65
N ALA A 436 -13.86 -14.00 5.29
CA ALA A 436 -13.19 -13.04 6.16
C ALA A 436 -14.09 -11.86 6.51
N ARG A 437 -14.88 -11.36 5.56
CA ARG A 437 -15.84 -10.27 5.81
C ARG A 437 -16.94 -10.69 6.78
N ILE A 438 -17.55 -11.86 6.54
CA ILE A 438 -18.60 -12.43 7.40
C ILE A 438 -18.06 -12.66 8.81
N VAL A 439 -16.86 -13.24 8.92
CA VAL A 439 -16.19 -13.47 10.22
C VAL A 439 -15.96 -12.14 10.94
N SER A 440 -15.44 -11.13 10.26
CA SER A 440 -15.19 -9.82 10.88
C SER A 440 -16.48 -9.16 11.36
N MET A 441 -17.51 -9.11 10.52
CA MET A 441 -18.82 -8.57 10.88
C MET A 441 -19.43 -9.36 12.05
N GLY A 442 -19.34 -10.69 12.02
CA GLY A 442 -19.83 -11.55 13.09
C GLY A 442 -19.13 -11.31 14.42
N LEU A 443 -17.80 -11.20 14.43
CA LEU A 443 -17.05 -10.87 15.65
C LEU A 443 -17.38 -9.48 16.19
N ASP A 444 -17.55 -8.50 15.31
CA ASP A 444 -17.97 -7.16 15.73
C ASP A 444 -19.41 -7.16 16.27
N THR A 445 -20.29 -8.01 15.73
CA THR A 445 -21.66 -8.21 16.24
C THR A 445 -21.62 -8.80 17.65
N VAL A 446 -20.81 -9.85 17.86
CA VAL A 446 -20.59 -10.46 19.18
C VAL A 446 -20.07 -9.44 20.19
N ARG A 447 -19.07 -8.64 19.82
CA ARG A 447 -18.51 -7.58 20.68
C ARG A 447 -19.56 -6.55 21.06
N HIS A 448 -20.35 -6.08 20.10
CA HIS A 448 -21.40 -5.09 20.34
C HIS A 448 -22.48 -5.65 21.27
N LEU A 449 -22.95 -6.87 21.04
CA LEU A 449 -23.98 -7.50 21.87
C LEU A 449 -23.51 -7.75 23.30
N ALA A 450 -22.28 -8.23 23.45
CA ALA A 450 -21.66 -8.39 24.77
C ALA A 450 -21.56 -7.04 25.51
N PHE A 451 -21.20 -5.97 24.80
CA PHE A 451 -21.13 -4.62 25.37
C PHE A 451 -22.50 -4.10 25.85
N VAL A 452 -23.56 -4.36 25.09
CA VAL A 452 -24.94 -3.97 25.45
C VAL A 452 -25.58 -4.91 26.49
N GLY A 453 -24.88 -5.99 26.90
CA GLY A 453 -25.33 -6.94 27.92
C GLY A 453 -26.20 -8.08 27.39
N GLN A 454 -26.26 -8.29 26.08
CA GLN A 454 -26.94 -9.40 25.44
C GLN A 454 -25.99 -10.61 25.27
N SER A 455 -25.47 -11.11 26.39
CA SER A 455 -24.42 -12.14 26.42
C SER A 455 -24.84 -13.48 25.79
N ASP A 456 -26.09 -13.89 25.99
CA ASP A 456 -26.60 -15.16 25.44
C ASP A 456 -26.62 -15.12 23.91
N GLU A 457 -27.05 -13.99 23.35
CA GLU A 457 -27.10 -13.75 21.91
C GLU A 457 -25.70 -13.62 21.32
N ALA A 458 -24.79 -12.93 22.01
CA ALA A 458 -23.38 -12.88 21.64
C ALA A 458 -22.75 -14.29 21.57
N GLN A 459 -23.01 -15.13 22.59
CA GLN A 459 -22.49 -16.49 22.64
C GLN A 459 -23.09 -17.38 21.54
N ARG A 460 -24.39 -17.22 21.25
CA ARG A 460 -25.09 -17.93 20.17
C ARG A 460 -24.44 -17.64 18.81
N ILE A 461 -24.18 -16.38 18.50
CA ILE A 461 -23.53 -15.97 17.26
C ILE A 461 -22.09 -16.49 17.19
N LEU A 462 -21.33 -16.37 18.29
CA LEU A 462 -19.95 -16.85 18.33
C LEU A 462 -19.87 -18.36 18.04
N HIS A 463 -20.72 -19.16 18.70
CA HIS A 463 -20.78 -20.60 18.48
C HIS A 463 -21.16 -20.94 17.03
N ARG A 464 -22.06 -20.15 16.41
CA ARG A 464 -22.43 -20.31 15.01
C ARG A 464 -21.27 -20.03 14.07
N LEU A 465 -20.50 -18.97 14.32
CA LEU A 465 -19.29 -18.65 13.55
C LEU A 465 -18.26 -19.78 13.66
N GLN A 466 -18.04 -20.31 14.87
CA GLN A 466 -17.11 -21.44 15.11
C GLN A 466 -17.55 -22.70 14.35
N ARG A 467 -18.84 -23.03 14.39
CA ARG A 467 -19.40 -24.18 13.65
C ARG A 467 -19.21 -24.04 12.13
N LYS A 468 -19.37 -22.84 11.58
CA LYS A 468 -19.30 -22.61 10.12
C LYS A 468 -17.90 -22.41 9.57
N PHE A 469 -17.04 -21.70 10.29
CA PHE A 469 -15.72 -21.28 9.80
C PHE A 469 -14.55 -22.01 10.45
N GLY A 470 -14.84 -22.88 11.43
CA GLY A 470 -13.86 -23.64 12.22
C GLY A 470 -13.25 -22.83 13.36
N GLU A 471 -12.38 -23.44 14.16
CA GLU A 471 -11.73 -22.82 15.32
C GLU A 471 -10.70 -21.73 14.94
N ASN A 472 -10.23 -21.70 13.70
CA ASN A 472 -9.25 -20.73 13.20
C ASN A 472 -9.86 -19.36 12.81
N ILE A 473 -10.89 -18.90 13.52
CA ILE A 473 -11.55 -17.61 13.26
C ILE A 473 -10.55 -16.46 13.39
N GLU A 474 -9.72 -16.49 14.44
CA GLU A 474 -8.73 -15.45 14.71
C GLU A 474 -7.64 -15.40 13.65
N GLN A 475 -7.16 -16.56 13.16
CA GLN A 475 -6.19 -16.60 12.07
C GLN A 475 -6.77 -16.04 10.76
N ARG A 476 -8.07 -16.26 10.50
CA ARG A 476 -8.77 -15.67 9.34
C ARG A 476 -8.93 -14.16 9.49
N GLN A 477 -9.21 -13.68 10.69
CA GLN A 477 -9.19 -12.25 10.98
C GLN A 477 -7.78 -11.69 10.75
N VAL A 478 -6.74 -12.26 11.35
CA VAL A 478 -5.35 -11.79 11.16
C VAL A 478 -4.93 -11.81 9.69
N ARG A 479 -5.33 -12.81 8.87
CA ARG A 479 -5.07 -12.80 7.41
C ARG A 479 -5.80 -11.68 6.68
N ALA A 480 -7.04 -11.39 7.09
CA ALA A 480 -7.80 -10.25 6.56
C ALA A 480 -7.10 -8.92 6.87
N TRP A 481 -6.38 -8.84 7.99
CA TRP A 481 -5.58 -7.68 8.38
C TRP A 481 -4.19 -7.67 7.75
N GLY A 482 -3.55 -8.83 7.59
CA GLY A 482 -2.21 -8.97 7.00
C GLY A 482 -2.15 -8.73 5.49
N THR A 483 -3.27 -8.93 4.78
CA THR A 483 -3.40 -8.52 3.37
C THR A 483 -3.42 -6.98 3.21
N LEU A 484 -3.51 -6.22 4.32
CA LEU A 484 -3.62 -4.74 4.33
C LEU A 484 -2.29 -4.01 4.54
N ALA A 485 -1.21 -4.70 4.95
CA ALA A 485 0.10 -4.07 5.23
C ALA A 485 0.98 -3.89 3.99
N THR A 486 0.44 -4.13 2.78
CA THR A 486 1.13 -4.03 1.49
C THR A 486 0.24 -3.39 0.44
#